data_AF-A0A504YIG4-F1
#
_entry.id   AF-A0A504YIG4-F1
#
_cell.length_a   1.000
_cell.length_b   1.000
_cell.length_c   1.000
_cell.angle_alpha   90.00
_cell.angle_beta   90.00
_cell.angle_gamma   90.00
#
_symmetry.space_group_name_H-M   'P 1'
#
loop_
_entity.id
_entity.type
_entity.pdbx_description
1 polymer ?
#
loop_
_entity_poly.entity_id
_entity_poly.type
_entity_poly.pdbx_seq_one_letter_code
_entity_poly.pdbx_strand_id
1 'polypeptide(L)'
;MPEDPNVFYLKLSEAVIQDYKSLISETRRKFAPIKDAAEKQIAWIRSQMNLNDNMQKAFISSNKLLLEPFLNGCLTKQQKIVIISLTAVQKFITNSCLSEEGAGAVVGILWNLMCSNIEEVRVLQTTILLLTASSLVRDSLLAKAFTLCLRLHASKTPATVNTAAAAVRQCASAVFDRVVKDEVSSGNKTAGGGMPTLTLGVGVFGCEKWEVKSCIIED
;
A
#
# COMPACT_ATOMS: atom_id res chain seq x y z
N MET A 1 24.30 -8.35 10.28
CA MET A 1 24.07 -9.80 10.23
C MET A 1 23.03 -10.05 9.15
N PRO A 2 23.28 -10.91 8.15
CA PRO A 2 22.20 -11.32 7.26
C PRO A 2 21.28 -12.24 8.08
N GLU A 3 20.06 -11.81 8.36
CA GLU A 3 19.04 -12.74 8.88
C GLU A 3 18.73 -13.75 7.77
N ASP A 4 18.72 -15.04 8.12
CA ASP A 4 18.30 -16.08 7.18
C ASP A 4 16.93 -15.71 6.59
N PRO A 5 16.75 -15.72 5.26
CA PRO A 5 15.49 -15.34 4.62
C PRO A 5 14.29 -16.08 5.22
N ASN A 6 14.47 -17.34 5.60
CA ASN A 6 13.44 -18.16 6.21
C ASN A 6 12.98 -17.64 7.58
N VAL A 7 13.88 -17.13 8.42
CA VAL A 7 13.52 -16.57 9.74
C VAL A 7 12.67 -15.30 9.57
N PHE A 8 12.99 -14.49 8.57
CA PHE A 8 12.19 -13.31 8.23
C PHE A 8 10.76 -13.69 7.80
N TYR A 9 10.61 -14.63 6.87
CA TYR A 9 9.28 -15.07 6.43
C TYR A 9 8.49 -15.78 7.53
N LEU A 10 9.16 -16.50 8.44
CA LEU A 10 8.51 -17.07 9.63
C LEU A 10 7.94 -15.97 10.53
N LYS A 11 8.73 -14.94 10.88
CA LYS A 11 8.25 -13.78 11.66
C LYS A 11 7.09 -13.06 10.95
N LEU A 12 7.17 -12.90 9.63
CA LEU A 12 6.09 -12.32 8.83
C LEU A 12 4.83 -13.16 8.89
N SER A 13 4.95 -14.48 8.78
CA SER A 13 3.82 -15.40 8.82
C SER A 13 3.09 -15.37 10.16
N GLU A 14 3.83 -15.28 11.28
CA GLU A 14 3.26 -15.11 12.61
C GLU A 14 2.52 -13.76 12.75
N ALA A 15 3.11 -12.69 12.23
CA ALA A 15 2.49 -11.37 12.23
C ALA A 15 1.18 -11.36 11.42
N VAL A 16 1.16 -11.99 10.25
CA VAL A 16 -0.04 -12.12 9.40
C VAL A 16 -1.09 -12.99 10.07
N ILE A 17 -0.71 -14.10 10.71
CA ILE A 17 -1.62 -14.93 11.51
C ILE A 17 -2.28 -14.10 12.62
N GLN A 18 -1.50 -13.24 13.28
CA GLN A 18 -2.04 -12.37 14.32
C GLN A 18 -3.04 -11.36 13.77
N ASP A 19 -2.77 -10.76 12.61
CA ASP A 19 -3.70 -9.86 11.93
C ASP A 19 -5.01 -10.58 11.55
N TYR A 20 -4.96 -11.83 11.08
CA TYR A 20 -6.15 -12.63 10.82
C TYR A 20 -6.95 -12.93 12.09
N LYS A 21 -6.29 -13.25 13.20
CA LYS A 21 -6.99 -13.45 14.49
C LYS A 21 -7.69 -12.18 14.94
N SER A 22 -7.04 -11.03 14.80
CA SER A 22 -7.66 -9.73 15.05
C SER A 22 -8.86 -9.50 14.14
N LEU A 23 -8.74 -9.80 12.85
CA LEU A 23 -9.83 -9.69 11.88
C LEU A 23 -11.03 -10.59 12.24
N ILE A 24 -10.78 -11.85 12.62
CA ILE A 24 -11.80 -12.81 13.07
C ILE A 24 -12.51 -12.31 14.34
N SER A 25 -11.75 -11.75 15.28
CA SER A 25 -12.28 -11.24 16.55
C SER A 25 -13.21 -10.05 16.37
N GLU A 26 -13.03 -9.28 15.29
CA GLU A 26 -13.85 -8.11 14.96
C GLU A 26 -15.02 -8.47 14.04
N THR A 27 -14.84 -9.41 13.09
CA THR A 27 -15.88 -9.84 12.14
C THR A 27 -16.92 -10.79 12.75
N ARG A 28 -16.56 -11.56 13.80
CA ARG A 28 -17.39 -12.51 14.55
C ARG A 28 -18.52 -13.13 13.71
N ARG A 29 -19.78 -12.96 14.15
CA ARG A 29 -20.97 -13.53 13.48
C ARG A 29 -21.56 -12.60 12.41
N LYS A 30 -21.13 -11.34 12.36
CA LYS A 30 -21.70 -10.36 11.41
C LYS A 30 -21.22 -10.62 9.98
N PHE A 31 -20.01 -11.14 9.83
CA PHE A 31 -19.40 -11.41 8.53
C PHE A 31 -18.75 -12.81 8.52
N ALA A 32 -19.58 -13.84 8.67
CA ALA A 32 -19.16 -15.25 8.63
C ALA A 32 -18.27 -15.60 7.41
N PRO A 33 -18.53 -15.12 6.18
CA PRO A 33 -17.68 -15.45 5.03
C PRO A 33 -16.24 -14.95 5.18
N ILE A 34 -16.05 -13.76 5.77
CA ILE A 34 -14.72 -13.17 5.99
C ILE A 34 -13.97 -13.96 7.07
N LYS A 35 -14.70 -14.34 8.12
CA LYS A 35 -14.17 -15.14 9.22
C LYS A 35 -13.67 -16.50 8.75
N ASP A 36 -14.50 -17.22 7.99
CA ASP A 36 -14.18 -18.57 7.51
C ASP A 36 -13.01 -18.53 6.51
N ALA A 37 -12.98 -17.51 5.64
CA ALA A 37 -11.85 -17.27 4.74
C ALA A 37 -10.55 -17.03 5.53
N ALA A 38 -10.58 -16.18 6.56
CA ALA A 38 -9.42 -15.90 7.41
C ALA A 38 -8.94 -17.15 8.18
N GLU A 39 -9.86 -17.95 8.74
CA GLU A 39 -9.51 -19.21 9.43
C GLU A 39 -8.84 -20.21 8.48
N LYS A 40 -9.35 -20.31 7.24
CA LYS A 40 -8.73 -21.12 6.19
C LYS A 40 -7.31 -20.67 5.87
N GLN A 41 -7.08 -19.35 5.75
CA GLN A 41 -5.73 -18.83 5.50
C GLN A 41 -4.77 -19.07 6.67
N ILE A 42 -5.22 -18.95 7.93
CA ILE A 42 -4.40 -19.29 9.10
C ILE A 42 -3.95 -20.75 9.06
N ALA A 43 -4.88 -21.67 8.79
CA ALA A 43 -4.58 -23.10 8.70
C ALA A 43 -3.56 -23.39 7.59
N TRP A 44 -3.74 -22.74 6.44
CA TRP A 44 -2.81 -22.85 5.32
C TRP A 44 -1.40 -22.34 5.69
N ILE A 45 -1.27 -21.15 6.28
CA ILE A 45 0.04 -20.59 6.67
C ILE A 45 0.75 -21.52 7.67
N ARG A 46 0.04 -22.04 8.69
CA ARG A 46 0.62 -22.98 9.65
C ARG A 46 1.10 -24.27 9.00
N SER A 47 0.36 -24.77 8.02
CA SER A 47 0.80 -25.94 7.24
C SER A 47 2.09 -25.64 6.49
N GLN A 48 2.21 -24.46 5.87
CA GLN A 48 3.43 -24.05 5.17
C GLN A 48 4.62 -23.85 6.12
N MET A 49 4.39 -23.32 7.33
CA MET A 49 5.42 -23.18 8.38
C MET A 49 6.02 -24.53 8.77
N ASN A 50 5.19 -25.58 8.87
CA ASN A 50 5.64 -26.91 9.27
C ASN A 50 6.41 -27.66 8.17
N LEU A 51 6.19 -27.31 6.89
CA LEU A 51 6.83 -27.99 5.76
C LEU A 51 8.27 -27.53 5.51
N ASN A 52 8.71 -26.41 6.12
CA ASN A 52 10.05 -25.80 5.95
C ASN A 52 10.48 -25.57 4.48
N ASP A 53 9.54 -25.60 3.54
CA ASP A 53 9.78 -25.32 2.13
C ASP A 53 9.87 -23.79 1.91
N ASN A 54 10.31 -23.35 0.73
CA ASN A 54 10.53 -21.93 0.40
C ASN A 54 9.27 -21.07 0.59
N MET A 55 9.06 -20.58 1.82
CA MET A 55 7.84 -19.90 2.27
C MET A 55 7.52 -18.65 1.44
N GLN A 56 8.57 -17.96 0.96
CA GLN A 56 8.45 -16.85 0.03
C GLN A 56 7.65 -17.22 -1.22
N LYS A 57 7.95 -18.36 -1.85
CA LYS A 57 7.26 -18.80 -3.08
C LYS A 57 5.81 -19.16 -2.77
N ALA A 58 5.57 -19.82 -1.64
CA ALA A 58 4.21 -20.13 -1.20
C ALA A 58 3.38 -18.85 -1.01
N PHE A 59 3.91 -17.83 -0.33
CA PHE A 59 3.24 -16.54 -0.13
C PHE A 59 2.92 -15.83 -1.44
N ILE A 60 3.87 -15.80 -2.38
CA ILE A 60 3.66 -15.16 -3.69
C ILE A 60 2.60 -15.95 -4.49
N SER A 61 2.66 -17.28 -4.49
CA SER A 61 1.70 -18.13 -5.22
C SER A 61 0.27 -18.03 -4.66
N SER A 62 0.12 -17.87 -3.35
CA SER A 62 -1.16 -17.74 -2.67
C SER A 62 -1.55 -16.29 -2.38
N ASN A 63 -0.86 -15.30 -2.97
CA ASN A 63 -1.03 -13.89 -2.64
C ASN A 63 -2.50 -13.43 -2.72
N LYS A 64 -3.22 -13.84 -3.77
CA LYS A 64 -4.63 -13.50 -3.97
C LYS A 64 -5.52 -14.01 -2.83
N LEU A 65 -5.35 -15.27 -2.45
CA LEU A 65 -6.14 -15.92 -1.40
C LEU A 65 -5.83 -15.34 -0.02
N LEU A 66 -4.59 -14.92 0.21
CA LEU A 66 -4.18 -14.26 1.46
C LEU A 66 -4.74 -12.83 1.55
N LEU A 67 -4.76 -12.08 0.45
CA LEU A 67 -5.28 -10.72 0.46
C LEU A 67 -6.82 -10.67 0.54
N GLU A 68 -7.52 -11.61 -0.08
CA GLU A 68 -8.99 -11.67 -0.16
C GLU A 68 -9.73 -11.34 1.16
N PRO A 69 -9.49 -12.03 2.29
CA PRO A 69 -10.16 -11.73 3.56
C PRO A 69 -9.92 -10.30 4.06
N PHE A 70 -8.72 -9.73 3.86
CA PHE A 70 -8.44 -8.34 4.23
C PHE A 70 -9.15 -7.35 3.30
N LEU A 71 -9.15 -7.62 1.99
CA LEU A 71 -9.86 -6.79 1.01
C LEU A 71 -11.37 -6.77 1.30
N ASN A 72 -11.95 -7.94 1.59
CA ASN A 72 -13.35 -8.05 2.01
C ASN A 72 -13.59 -7.36 3.36
N GLY A 73 -12.63 -7.43 4.28
CA GLY A 73 -12.63 -6.66 5.54
C GLY A 73 -12.76 -5.16 5.31
N CYS A 74 -12.00 -4.61 4.35
CA CYS A 74 -12.09 -3.20 3.98
C CYS A 74 -13.48 -2.83 3.39
N LEU A 75 -14.12 -3.74 2.65
CA LEU A 75 -15.46 -3.51 2.07
C LEU A 75 -16.57 -3.43 3.11
N THR A 76 -16.36 -3.93 4.34
CA THR A 76 -17.36 -3.84 5.42
C THR A 76 -17.66 -2.41 5.86
N LYS A 77 -16.81 -1.44 5.49
CA LYS A 77 -16.91 -0.03 5.89
C LYS A 77 -16.91 0.20 7.41
N GLN A 78 -16.51 -0.80 8.20
CA GLN A 78 -16.38 -0.68 9.64
C GLN A 78 -14.96 -0.22 9.98
N GLN A 79 -14.83 0.95 10.62
CA GLN A 79 -13.55 1.59 10.91
C GLN A 79 -12.54 0.63 11.55
N LYS A 80 -12.93 -0.14 12.58
CA LYS A 80 -12.06 -1.11 13.24
C LYS A 80 -11.56 -2.21 12.30
N ILE A 81 -12.44 -2.79 11.49
CA ILE A 81 -12.11 -3.85 10.54
C ILE A 81 -11.18 -3.31 9.44
N VAL A 82 -11.49 -2.12 8.91
CA VAL A 82 -10.69 -1.43 7.90
C VAL A 82 -9.29 -1.16 8.41
N ILE A 83 -9.12 -0.69 9.65
CA ILE A 83 -7.80 -0.42 10.24
C ILE A 83 -6.95 -1.70 10.31
N ILE A 84 -7.52 -2.80 10.82
CA ILE A 84 -6.81 -4.09 10.91
C ILE A 84 -6.41 -4.57 9.51
N SER A 85 -7.35 -4.48 8.56
CA SER A 85 -7.15 -4.96 7.19
C SER A 85 -6.12 -4.14 6.43
N LEU A 86 -6.18 -2.81 6.51
CA LEU A 86 -5.18 -1.93 5.89
C LEU A 86 -3.79 -2.13 6.49
N THR A 87 -3.70 -2.31 7.81
CA THR A 87 -2.41 -2.55 8.49
C THR A 87 -1.78 -3.86 7.99
N ALA A 88 -2.58 -4.91 7.82
CA ALA A 88 -2.11 -6.16 7.24
C ALA A 88 -1.64 -5.97 5.79
N VAL A 89 -2.45 -5.30 4.94
CA VAL A 89 -2.09 -5.00 3.54
C VAL A 89 -0.80 -4.21 3.43
N GLN A 90 -0.60 -3.21 4.30
CA GLN A 90 0.65 -2.44 4.36
C GLN A 90 1.86 -3.35 4.63
N LYS A 91 1.74 -4.33 5.53
CA LYS A 91 2.80 -5.33 5.74
C LYS A 91 3.04 -6.15 4.47
N PHE A 92 2.00 -6.63 3.79
CA PHE A 92 2.19 -7.38 2.53
C PHE A 92 2.94 -6.56 1.47
N ILE A 93 2.66 -5.26 1.39
CA ILE A 93 3.34 -4.32 0.49
C ILE A 93 4.82 -4.17 0.87
N THR A 94 5.12 -3.83 2.13
CA THR A 94 6.51 -3.62 2.60
C THR A 94 7.37 -4.86 2.47
N ASN A 95 6.78 -6.05 2.65
CA ASN A 95 7.48 -7.32 2.51
C ASN A 95 7.57 -7.82 1.06
N SER A 96 7.20 -7.00 0.06
CA SER A 96 7.24 -7.34 -1.37
C SER A 96 6.54 -8.67 -1.71
N CYS A 97 5.51 -9.02 -0.96
CA CYS A 97 4.73 -10.25 -1.15
C CYS A 97 3.54 -10.06 -2.09
N LEU A 98 3.42 -8.88 -2.73
CA LEU A 98 2.28 -8.49 -3.56
C LEU A 98 2.52 -8.84 -5.04
N SER A 99 1.50 -9.39 -5.70
CA SER A 99 1.47 -9.53 -7.16
C SER A 99 0.95 -8.25 -7.84
N GLU A 100 1.17 -8.10 -9.16
CA GLU A 100 0.62 -6.98 -9.94
C GLU A 100 -0.92 -6.94 -9.88
N GLU A 101 -1.56 -8.11 -9.94
CA GLU A 101 -3.01 -8.28 -9.77
C GLU A 101 -3.46 -7.86 -8.35
N GLY A 102 -2.71 -8.27 -7.32
CA GLY A 102 -2.97 -7.88 -5.93
C GLY A 102 -2.85 -6.37 -5.71
N ALA A 103 -1.89 -5.71 -6.35
CA ALA A 103 -1.74 -4.25 -6.31
C ALA A 103 -2.98 -3.56 -6.89
N GLY A 104 -3.48 -4.03 -8.04
CA GLY A 104 -4.71 -3.52 -8.64
C GLY A 104 -5.92 -3.67 -7.72
N ALA A 105 -6.07 -4.82 -7.06
CA ALA A 105 -7.14 -5.05 -6.09
C ALA A 105 -7.06 -4.11 -4.88
N VAL A 106 -5.85 -3.91 -4.33
CA VAL A 106 -5.62 -2.98 -3.22
C VAL A 106 -5.98 -1.55 -3.62
N VAL A 107 -5.51 -1.06 -4.78
CA VAL A 107 -5.87 0.28 -5.28
C VAL A 107 -7.38 0.43 -5.45
N GLY A 108 -8.07 -0.60 -5.96
CA GLY A 108 -9.53 -0.60 -6.10
C GLY A 108 -10.25 -0.49 -4.75
N ILE A 109 -9.77 -1.19 -3.72
CA ILE A 109 -10.32 -1.07 -2.36
C ILE A 109 -10.02 0.29 -1.74
N LEU A 110 -8.81 0.81 -1.88
CA LEU A 110 -8.43 2.15 -1.40
C LEU A 110 -9.32 3.22 -2.02
N TRP A 111 -9.65 3.10 -3.31
CA TRP A 111 -10.60 3.99 -3.98
C TRP A 111 -12.00 3.95 -3.34
N ASN A 112 -12.51 2.75 -3.06
CA ASN A 112 -13.81 2.59 -2.40
C ASN A 112 -13.84 3.18 -0.98
N LEU A 113 -12.74 3.03 -0.23
CA LEU A 113 -12.59 3.61 1.11
C LEU A 113 -12.54 5.13 1.06
N MET A 114 -11.81 5.70 0.09
CA MET A 114 -11.77 7.14 -0.15
C MET A 114 -13.17 7.68 -0.48
N CYS A 115 -13.93 7.03 -1.36
CA CYS A 115 -15.31 7.43 -1.65
C CYS A 115 -16.24 7.35 -0.42
N SER A 116 -15.92 6.47 0.53
CA SER A 116 -16.68 6.32 1.77
C SER A 116 -16.20 7.27 2.88
N ASN A 117 -15.13 8.05 2.66
CA ASN A 117 -14.48 8.94 3.64
C ASN A 117 -14.09 8.23 4.96
N ILE A 118 -13.69 6.95 4.88
CA ILE A 118 -13.28 6.16 6.06
C ILE A 118 -11.76 6.10 6.10
N GLU A 119 -11.18 6.46 7.25
CA GLU A 119 -9.73 6.39 7.51
C GLU A 119 -8.89 7.04 6.40
N GLU A 120 -9.32 8.21 5.91
CA GLU A 120 -8.71 9.01 4.82
C GLU A 120 -7.18 9.04 4.89
N VAL A 121 -6.63 9.32 6.08
CA VAL A 121 -5.18 9.38 6.34
C VAL A 121 -4.49 8.04 6.10
N ARG A 122 -5.08 6.92 6.54
CA ARG A 122 -4.48 5.58 6.33
C ARG A 122 -4.59 5.14 4.88
N VAL A 123 -5.69 5.48 4.20
CA VAL A 123 -5.83 5.21 2.76
C VAL A 123 -4.71 5.91 2.00
N LEU A 124 -4.46 7.18 2.31
CA LEU A 124 -3.34 7.95 1.79
C LEU A 124 -1.99 7.29 2.07
N GLN A 125 -1.70 6.97 3.34
CA GLN A 125 -0.44 6.32 3.72
C GLN A 125 -0.23 4.99 3.00
N THR A 126 -1.27 4.18 2.84
CA THR A 126 -1.19 2.89 2.13
C THR A 126 -0.92 3.08 0.64
N THR A 127 -1.53 4.10 0.05
CA THR A 127 -1.33 4.45 -1.37
C THR A 127 0.12 4.88 -1.62
N ILE A 128 0.66 5.74 -0.76
CA ILE A 128 2.07 6.14 -0.83
C ILE A 128 2.98 4.93 -0.67
N LEU A 129 2.72 4.09 0.34
CA LEU A 129 3.52 2.90 0.60
C LEU A 129 3.55 1.96 -0.61
N LEU A 130 2.40 1.74 -1.26
CA LEU A 130 2.33 0.95 -2.49
C LEU A 130 3.17 1.59 -3.61
N LEU A 131 3.12 2.91 -3.73
CA LEU A 131 3.88 3.68 -4.72
C LEU A 131 5.37 3.85 -4.40
N THR A 132 5.83 3.58 -3.19
CA THR A 132 7.25 3.68 -2.85
C THR A 132 7.90 2.31 -2.71
N ALA A 133 7.18 1.33 -2.14
CA ALA A 133 7.67 -0.02 -1.91
C ALA A 133 7.55 -0.93 -3.14
N SER A 134 6.61 -0.67 -4.06
CA SER A 134 6.36 -1.57 -5.20
C SER A 134 6.35 -0.80 -6.52
N SER A 135 7.30 -1.12 -7.42
CA SER A 135 7.31 -0.63 -8.81
C SER A 135 6.23 -1.30 -9.69
N LEU A 136 5.39 -2.14 -9.11
CA LEU A 136 4.32 -2.89 -9.80
C LEU A 136 3.16 -1.99 -10.25
N VAL A 137 2.99 -0.81 -9.63
CA VAL A 137 1.92 0.13 -9.98
C VAL A 137 2.36 0.99 -11.16
N ARG A 138 2.00 0.55 -12.38
CA ARG A 138 2.27 1.27 -13.64
C ARG A 138 0.98 1.80 -14.28
N ASP A 139 1.15 2.79 -15.14
CA ASP A 139 0.12 3.36 -16.02
C ASP A 139 -1.18 3.78 -15.29
N SER A 140 -2.27 3.08 -15.57
CA SER A 140 -3.62 3.42 -15.09
C SER A 140 -3.76 3.32 -13.57
N LEU A 141 -3.01 2.42 -12.92
CA LEU A 141 -3.06 2.28 -11.46
C LEU A 141 -2.33 3.45 -10.79
N LEU A 142 -1.26 3.95 -11.41
CA LEU A 142 -0.54 5.12 -10.94
C LEU A 142 -1.42 6.37 -11.04
N ALA A 143 -2.07 6.57 -12.20
CA ALA A 143 -3.01 7.68 -12.39
C ALA A 143 -4.15 7.65 -11.37
N LYS A 144 -4.71 6.46 -11.08
CA LYS A 144 -5.73 6.27 -10.04
C LYS A 144 -5.22 6.60 -8.64
N ALA A 145 -4.03 6.10 -8.28
CA ALA A 145 -3.41 6.37 -6.99
C ALA A 145 -3.12 7.86 -6.78
N PHE A 146 -2.60 8.54 -7.81
CA PHE A 146 -2.33 9.98 -7.77
C PHE A 146 -3.63 10.80 -7.66
N THR A 147 -4.65 10.43 -8.44
CA THR A 147 -5.99 11.04 -8.36
C THR A 147 -6.58 10.92 -6.96
N LEU A 148 -6.39 9.76 -6.32
CA LEU A 148 -6.85 9.52 -4.95
C LEU A 148 -6.17 10.47 -3.96
N CYS A 149 -4.84 10.66 -4.06
CA CYS A 149 -4.10 11.60 -3.22
C CYS A 149 -4.59 13.05 -3.40
N LEU A 150 -4.82 13.49 -4.63
CA LEU A 150 -5.34 14.82 -4.93
C LEU A 150 -6.75 15.03 -4.39
N ARG A 151 -7.62 14.03 -4.53
CA ARG A 151 -9.00 14.12 -4.06
C ARG A 151 -9.09 14.21 -2.55
N LEU A 152 -8.23 13.49 -1.83
CA LEU A 152 -8.14 13.60 -0.37
C LEU A 152 -7.48 14.91 0.10
N HIS A 153 -6.60 15.51 -0.70
CA HIS A 153 -6.09 16.86 -0.42
C HIS A 153 -7.19 17.92 -0.48
N ALA A 154 -8.26 17.70 -1.24
CA ALA A 154 -9.44 18.56 -1.26
C ALA A 154 -10.41 18.31 -0.07
N SER A 155 -10.06 17.42 0.87
CA SER A 155 -10.89 17.15 2.05
C SER A 155 -10.88 18.33 3.05
N LYS A 156 -11.93 18.43 3.88
CA LYS A 156 -12.14 19.55 4.82
C LYS A 156 -11.32 19.44 6.11
N THR A 157 -10.67 18.30 6.35
CA THR A 157 -9.96 18.03 7.61
C THR A 157 -8.49 18.43 7.50
N PRO A 158 -7.98 19.39 8.30
CA PRO A 158 -6.61 19.88 8.17
C PRO A 158 -5.54 18.79 8.38
N ALA A 159 -5.81 17.80 9.24
CA ALA A 159 -4.93 16.65 9.43
C ALA A 159 -4.82 15.76 8.17
N THR A 160 -5.95 15.56 7.47
CA THR A 160 -5.98 14.85 6.18
C THR A 160 -5.24 15.66 5.12
N VAL A 161 -5.51 16.96 5.01
CA VAL A 161 -4.88 17.85 4.02
C VAL A 161 -3.37 17.89 4.18
N ASN A 162 -2.85 18.05 5.40
CA ASN A 162 -1.41 18.07 5.66
C ASN A 162 -0.74 16.75 5.27
N THR A 163 -1.38 15.62 5.61
CA THR A 163 -0.89 14.30 5.21
C THR A 163 -0.98 14.10 3.71
N ALA A 164 -2.06 14.55 3.08
CA ALA A 164 -2.28 14.48 1.64
C ALA A 164 -1.26 15.31 0.86
N ALA A 165 -0.92 16.51 1.34
CA ALA A 165 0.12 17.34 0.75
C ALA A 165 1.48 16.66 0.81
N ALA A 166 1.83 16.06 1.95
CA ALA A 166 3.05 15.26 2.09
C ALA A 166 3.04 14.03 1.16
N ALA A 167 1.89 13.37 1.05
CA ALA A 167 1.69 12.22 0.17
C ALA A 167 1.88 12.57 -1.29
N VAL A 168 1.27 13.65 -1.77
CA VAL A 168 1.41 14.11 -3.16
C VAL A 168 2.87 14.39 -3.48
N ARG A 169 3.62 15.04 -2.56
CA ARG A 169 5.06 15.27 -2.74
C ARG A 169 5.85 13.95 -2.82
N GLN A 170 5.57 13.01 -1.93
CA GLN A 170 6.24 11.70 -1.92
C GLN A 170 5.90 10.86 -3.17
N CYS A 171 4.64 10.84 -3.57
CA CYS A 171 4.18 10.17 -4.79
C CYS A 171 4.84 10.78 -6.02
N ALA A 172 4.86 12.12 -6.14
CA ALA A 172 5.52 12.79 -7.25
C ALA A 172 7.01 12.42 -7.29
N SER A 173 7.73 12.54 -6.17
CA SER A 173 9.15 12.16 -6.08
C SER A 173 9.38 10.71 -6.50
N ALA A 174 8.57 9.78 -6.00
CA ALA A 174 8.71 8.35 -6.33
C ALA A 174 8.44 8.05 -7.81
N VAL A 175 7.50 8.77 -8.45
CA VAL A 175 7.24 8.65 -9.89
C VAL A 175 8.40 9.22 -10.70
N PHE A 176 8.91 10.40 -10.34
CA PHE A 176 10.05 11.01 -11.02
C PHE A 176 11.31 10.15 -10.90
N ASP A 177 11.60 9.60 -9.71
CA ASP A 177 12.73 8.69 -9.51
C ASP A 177 12.63 7.44 -10.40
N ARG A 178 11.42 6.93 -10.65
CA ARG A 178 11.19 5.79 -11.55
C ARG A 178 11.43 6.15 -13.00
N VAL A 179 10.89 7.27 -13.47
CA VAL A 179 11.10 7.74 -14.85
C VAL A 179 12.59 7.94 -15.10
N VAL A 180 13.31 8.63 -14.21
CA VAL A 180 14.76 8.84 -14.34
C VAL A 180 15.52 7.50 -14.40
N LYS A 181 15.10 6.49 -13.63
CA LYS A 181 15.74 5.16 -13.64
C LYS A 181 15.47 4.37 -14.93
N ASP A 182 14.29 4.53 -15.52
CA ASP A 182 13.92 3.91 -16.79
C ASP A 182 14.69 4.55 -17.97
N GLU A 183 14.90 5.87 -17.95
CA GLU A 183 15.73 6.59 -18.93
C GLU A 183 17.22 6.19 -18.87
N VAL A 184 17.74 5.87 -17.68
CA VAL A 184 19.13 5.43 -17.51
C VAL A 184 19.33 3.96 -17.94
N SER A 185 18.29 3.14 -17.86
CA SER A 185 18.34 1.72 -18.24
C SER A 185 18.09 1.48 -19.73
N SER A 186 17.36 2.38 -20.39
CA SER A 186 17.21 2.42 -21.84
C SER A 186 18.19 3.43 -22.42
N GLY A 187 19.44 3.01 -22.62
CA GLY A 187 20.42 3.81 -23.34
C GLY A 187 19.95 4.10 -24.77
N ASN A 188 19.26 5.22 -24.98
CA ASN A 188 19.22 5.88 -26.27
C ASN A 188 19.93 7.22 -26.16
N LYS A 189 21.02 7.31 -26.92
CA LYS A 189 21.85 8.49 -27.07
C LYS A 189 21.01 9.62 -27.68
N THR A 190 20.69 10.65 -26.90
CA THR A 190 20.67 12.01 -27.43
C THR A 190 21.32 12.93 -26.40
N ALA A 191 22.46 13.48 -26.80
CA ALA A 191 23.20 14.47 -26.06
C ALA A 191 22.34 15.72 -25.79
N GLY A 192 22.49 16.28 -24.59
CA GLY A 192 22.16 17.69 -24.32
C GLY A 192 21.42 17.93 -23.02
N GLY A 193 22.14 18.40 -22.00
CA GLY A 193 21.58 19.11 -20.85
C GLY A 193 21.88 18.45 -19.51
N GLY A 194 23.02 18.81 -18.91
CA GLY A 194 23.34 18.44 -17.53
C GLY A 194 22.27 18.99 -16.58
N MET A 195 21.70 18.11 -15.77
CA MET A 195 20.87 18.47 -14.62
C MET A 195 21.65 18.06 -13.35
N PRO A 196 21.75 18.93 -12.33
CA PRO A 196 22.60 18.66 -11.18
C PRO A 196 22.06 17.51 -10.33
N THR A 197 22.98 16.68 -9.88
CA THR A 197 22.82 15.60 -8.90
C THR A 197 22.09 16.12 -7.66
N LEU A 198 20.83 15.73 -7.46
CA LEU A 198 20.18 15.84 -6.17
C LEU A 198 20.71 14.72 -5.29
N THR A 199 21.74 15.03 -4.52
CA THR A 199 22.10 14.27 -3.33
C THR A 199 20.87 14.23 -2.41
N LEU A 200 20.21 13.07 -2.35
CA LEU A 200 19.24 12.75 -1.31
C LEU A 200 19.97 12.71 0.05
N GLY A 201 20.14 13.90 0.62
CA GLY A 201 20.24 14.04 2.06
C GLY A 201 18.88 13.72 2.64
N VAL A 202 18.80 12.65 3.42
CA VAL A 202 17.69 12.37 4.33
C VAL A 202 17.67 13.49 5.37
N GLY A 203 17.12 14.63 4.99
CA GLY A 203 17.07 15.87 5.76
C GLY A 203 15.63 16.30 5.85
N VAL A 204 15.12 16.30 7.08
CA VAL A 204 13.84 16.85 7.53
C VAL A 204 13.51 18.15 6.77
N PHE A 205 12.58 18.09 5.81
CA PHE A 205 12.10 19.31 5.16
C PHE A 205 11.06 19.98 6.06
N GLY A 206 11.55 21.02 6.72
CA GLY A 206 10.80 22.00 7.47
C GLY A 206 9.77 22.75 6.61
N CYS A 207 8.85 23.31 7.38
CA CYS A 207 7.68 24.06 7.00
C CYS A 207 8.02 25.35 6.22
N GLU A 208 7.79 25.40 4.90
CA GLU A 208 7.64 26.67 4.18
C GLU A 208 6.50 26.58 3.13
N LYS A 209 5.35 27.09 3.58
CA LYS A 209 4.37 27.89 2.85
C LYS A 209 4.25 27.66 1.34
N TRP A 210 3.38 26.74 0.95
CA TRP A 210 2.80 26.70 -0.40
C TRP A 210 1.40 27.32 -0.34
N GLU A 211 1.29 28.60 -0.68
CA GLU A 211 0.01 29.24 -1.02
C GLU A 211 -0.47 28.68 -2.36
N VAL A 212 -1.22 27.59 -2.30
CA VAL A 212 -1.98 27.09 -3.46
C VAL A 212 -3.23 27.95 -3.58
N LYS A 213 -3.14 29.00 -4.40
CA LYS A 213 -4.31 29.75 -4.87
C LYS A 213 -5.31 28.78 -5.49
N SER A 214 -6.57 28.92 -5.05
CA SER A 214 -7.75 28.22 -5.52
C SER A 214 -7.70 27.85 -7.01
N CYS A 215 -7.68 26.55 -7.29
CA CYS A 215 -8.33 26.05 -8.50
C CYS A 215 -9.79 25.76 -8.13
N ILE A 216 -10.61 26.76 -8.45
CA ILE A 216 -12.05 26.65 -8.64
C ILE A 216 -12.28 25.53 -9.66
N ILE A 217 -13.06 24.52 -9.30
CA ILE A 217 -13.79 23.70 -10.25
C ILE A 217 -15.25 24.01 -9.98
N GLU A 218 -15.78 24.95 -10.77
CA GLU A 218 -17.21 25.22 -10.94
C GLU A 218 -17.84 24.02 -11.67
N ASP A 219 -18.92 23.51 -11.09
CA ASP A 219 -20.12 23.09 -11.81
C ASP A 219 -21.22 24.13 -11.49
#